data_AF-A0A970NDJ2-F1
#
_entry.id   AF-A0A970NDJ2-F1
#
_cell.length_a   1.000
_cell.length_b   1.000
_cell.length_c   1.000
_cell.angle_alpha   90.00
_cell.angle_beta   90.00
_cell.angle_gamma   90.00
#
_symmetry.space_group_name_H-M   'P 1'
#
loop_
_entity.id
_entity.type
_entity.pdbx_description
1 polymer ?
#
loop_
_entity_poly.entity_id
_entity_poly.type
_entity_poly.pdbx_seq_one_letter_code
_entity_poly.pdbx_strand_id
1 'polypeptide(L)'
;MPNLLRLTYSLCPVCQEKIKAHYIMKDDQVYLEKECPLHGNFSTLVWQLMAEGEAWHNVEPPLEKAPPCPEACGLCPEHRQDTCCIVLEVTKRCNLNCTFCFAEAGQGEDVPIAQLKKDFVDLVKQGKSFVQLSGGEPTVRDDLAEIIAAAKEAGIEYVQLNTNGIRLAEDLAYLEELANAGLSFVFLQFDGLTKISSLALRNRDLRQIKLDAIKNCERVGLGVTLVTALAQGINDGEIGDILNFAWQNSPVVRGVNFQPISYFGRLPENQERKKLILDWLVQAIEEQTKGLVKKEHLFPAQIDHPLCGFHGDFVITPRKKPKALSLPRGRCACQQGLNPALNKREFLGKRWQRRDDDLKAKTNEEVDLFDLNYFAQNVRRNGFTITAINFMDALDLDLERLVSCRLHVYDQGNIVPFCAYYYTP
;
A
#
# COMPACT_ATOMS: atom_id res chain seq x y z
N MET A 1 -32.62 -17.89 7.96
CA MET A 1 -31.44 -18.12 8.82
C MET A 1 -30.32 -17.31 8.20
N PRO A 2 -29.52 -16.51 8.95
CA PRO A 2 -28.37 -15.84 8.34
C PRO A 2 -27.47 -16.92 7.72
N ASN A 3 -27.18 -16.79 6.42
CA ASN A 3 -26.35 -17.75 5.70
C ASN A 3 -24.90 -17.54 6.15
N LEU A 4 -24.46 -18.33 7.13
CA LEU A 4 -23.07 -18.39 7.56
C LEU A 4 -22.18 -18.77 6.37
N LEU A 5 -21.23 -17.90 6.03
CA LEU A 5 -20.30 -18.10 4.93
C LEU A 5 -18.98 -18.72 5.40
N ARG A 6 -18.43 -18.23 6.51
CA ARG A 6 -17.12 -18.66 7.00
C ARG A 6 -16.94 -18.36 8.49
N LEU A 7 -16.35 -19.30 9.23
CA LEU A 7 -15.91 -19.09 10.60
C LEU A 7 -14.48 -18.58 10.61
N THR A 8 -14.17 -17.64 11.51
CA THR A 8 -12.83 -17.10 11.75
C THR A 8 -12.67 -16.69 13.22
N TYR A 9 -11.57 -16.01 13.55
CA TYR A 9 -11.28 -15.41 14.84
C TYR A 9 -10.95 -13.93 14.67
N SER A 10 -11.19 -13.15 15.72
CA SER A 10 -10.89 -11.73 15.80
C SER A 10 -10.42 -11.37 17.22
N LEU A 11 -10.02 -10.12 17.43
CA LEU A 11 -9.95 -9.50 18.75
C LEU A 11 -11.27 -8.78 19.07
N CYS A 12 -11.62 -8.71 20.35
CA CYS A 12 -12.69 -7.85 20.83
C CYS A 12 -12.28 -6.38 20.66
N PRO A 13 -13.13 -5.52 20.07
CA PRO A 13 -12.84 -4.09 19.95
C PRO A 13 -12.60 -3.37 21.28
N VAL A 14 -13.07 -3.93 22.41
CA VAL A 14 -13.00 -3.29 23.73
C VAL A 14 -11.89 -3.88 24.60
N CYS A 15 -11.97 -5.18 24.93
CA CYS A 15 -10.96 -5.82 25.80
C CYS A 15 -9.81 -6.49 25.07
N GLN A 16 -9.82 -6.49 23.73
CA GLN A 16 -8.77 -7.09 22.89
C GLN A 16 -8.57 -8.61 23.04
N GLU A 17 -9.39 -9.28 23.86
CA GLU A 17 -9.39 -10.73 23.96
C GLU A 17 -9.72 -11.38 22.61
N LYS A 18 -9.07 -12.51 22.32
CA LYS A 18 -9.38 -13.32 21.13
C LYS A 18 -10.78 -13.90 21.25
N ILE A 19 -11.61 -13.64 20.24
CA ILE A 19 -13.01 -14.04 20.17
C ILE A 19 -13.31 -14.74 18.85
N LYS A 20 -14.39 -15.51 18.83
CA LYS A 20 -14.93 -16.09 17.60
C LYS A 20 -15.54 -14.98 16.75
N ALA A 21 -15.39 -15.12 15.45
CA ALA A 21 -16.03 -14.25 14.48
C ALA A 21 -16.53 -15.07 13.28
N HIS A 22 -17.48 -14.53 12.55
CA HIS A 22 -18.01 -15.19 11.37
C HIS A 22 -18.39 -14.21 10.28
N TYR A 23 -18.11 -14.60 9.05
CA TYR A 23 -18.65 -13.97 7.86
C TYR A 23 -20.06 -14.50 7.63
N ILE A 24 -21.03 -13.60 7.58
CA ILE A 24 -22.43 -13.93 7.32
C ILE A 24 -22.97 -13.08 6.17
N MET A 25 -23.92 -13.65 5.44
CA MET A 25 -24.65 -12.94 4.41
C MET A 25 -25.98 -12.38 4.95
N LYS A 26 -26.22 -11.09 4.71
CA LYS A 26 -27.48 -10.39 4.97
C LYS A 26 -27.77 -9.48 3.78
N ASP A 27 -28.96 -9.62 3.18
CA ASP A 27 -29.40 -8.76 2.07
C ASP A 27 -28.36 -8.61 0.94
N ASP A 28 -27.80 -9.74 0.48
CA ASP A 28 -26.73 -9.86 -0.53
C ASP A 28 -25.38 -9.19 -0.20
N GLN A 29 -25.23 -8.70 1.04
CA GLN A 29 -24.01 -8.13 1.59
C GLN A 29 -23.33 -9.09 2.56
N VAL A 30 -22.01 -8.96 2.71
CA VAL A 30 -21.22 -9.74 3.68
C VAL A 30 -20.83 -8.88 4.85
N TYR A 31 -21.11 -9.39 6.03
CA TYR A 31 -20.74 -8.80 7.31
C TYR A 31 -19.75 -9.70 8.04
N LEU A 32 -18.76 -9.09 8.70
CA LEU A 32 -18.00 -9.74 9.75
C LEU A 32 -18.69 -9.47 11.07
N GLU A 33 -19.19 -10.51 11.72
CA GLU A 33 -19.76 -10.44 13.06
C GLU A 33 -18.79 -11.03 14.08
N LYS A 34 -18.73 -10.39 15.26
CA LYS A 34 -17.87 -10.77 16.37
C LYS A 34 -18.71 -10.88 17.63
N GLU A 35 -18.50 -11.92 18.43
CA GLU A 35 -19.21 -12.12 19.69
C GLU A 35 -18.22 -12.14 20.85
N CYS A 36 -18.33 -11.14 21.74
CA CYS A 36 -17.55 -11.07 22.97
C CYS A 36 -18.45 -11.39 24.18
N PRO A 37 -18.08 -12.35 25.04
CA PRO A 37 -18.84 -12.67 26.25
C PRO A 37 -19.04 -11.50 27.21
N LEU A 38 -18.15 -10.49 27.17
CA LEU A 38 -18.16 -9.34 28.07
C LEU A 38 -18.76 -8.08 27.43
N HIS A 39 -18.60 -7.90 26.12
CA HIS A 39 -18.92 -6.65 25.43
C HIS A 39 -20.02 -6.79 24.36
N GLY A 40 -20.61 -7.99 24.23
CA GLY A 40 -21.68 -8.26 23.30
C GLY A 40 -21.22 -8.44 21.85
N ASN A 41 -22.13 -8.11 20.92
CA ASN A 41 -21.95 -8.38 19.50
C ASN A 41 -21.50 -7.12 18.74
N PHE A 42 -20.60 -7.32 17.80
CA PHE A 42 -20.15 -6.32 16.85
C PHE A 42 -20.45 -6.82 15.43
N SER A 43 -20.80 -5.92 14.52
CA SER A 43 -21.04 -6.25 13.12
C SER A 43 -20.52 -5.11 12.25
N THR A 44 -19.80 -5.46 11.20
CA THR A 44 -19.31 -4.49 10.21
C THR A 44 -19.44 -5.05 8.80
N LEU A 45 -19.77 -4.18 7.86
CA LEU A 45 -19.85 -4.51 6.44
C LEU A 45 -18.44 -4.68 5.89
N VAL A 46 -18.16 -5.81 5.26
CA VAL A 46 -16.84 -6.13 4.68
C VAL A 46 -16.89 -6.37 3.18
N TRP A 47 -18.09 -6.58 2.61
CA TRP A 47 -18.32 -6.72 1.17
C TRP A 47 -19.78 -6.33 0.83
N GLN A 48 -20.02 -5.52 -0.20
CA GLN A 48 -21.35 -5.06 -0.60
C GLN A 48 -22.06 -5.99 -1.59
N LEU A 49 -21.38 -6.61 -2.56
CA LEU A 49 -22.06 -7.40 -3.61
C LEU A 49 -21.50 -8.83 -3.74
N MET A 50 -22.25 -9.82 -3.26
CA MET A 50 -21.84 -11.23 -3.30
C MET A 50 -21.91 -11.91 -4.67
N ALA A 51 -22.75 -11.44 -5.60
CA ALA A 51 -22.93 -12.06 -6.91
C ALA A 51 -21.63 -12.13 -7.75
N GLU A 52 -20.58 -11.41 -7.32
CA GLU A 52 -19.26 -11.34 -7.97
C GLU A 52 -18.12 -11.84 -7.05
N GLY A 53 -18.44 -12.43 -5.89
CA GLY A 53 -17.52 -12.60 -4.74
C GLY A 53 -16.94 -14.00 -4.48
N GLU A 54 -17.33 -15.06 -5.20
CA GLU A 54 -16.83 -16.42 -4.91
C GLU A 54 -15.30 -16.55 -5.03
N ALA A 55 -14.67 -15.75 -5.91
CA ALA A 55 -13.22 -15.72 -6.09
C ALA A 55 -12.46 -15.03 -4.94
N TRP A 56 -13.13 -14.28 -4.06
CA TRP A 56 -12.51 -13.46 -3.02
C TRP A 56 -12.59 -14.07 -1.61
N HIS A 57 -13.57 -14.96 -1.37
CA HIS A 57 -13.82 -15.51 -0.02
C HIS A 57 -13.34 -16.95 0.18
N ASN A 58 -12.98 -17.69 -0.88
CA ASN A 58 -12.72 -19.13 -0.83
C ASN A 58 -11.28 -19.55 -1.19
N VAL A 59 -10.28 -18.67 -1.03
CA VAL A 59 -8.93 -18.93 -1.55
C VAL A 59 -8.02 -19.63 -0.53
N GLU A 60 -8.29 -19.49 0.77
CA GLU A 60 -7.45 -20.08 1.82
C GLU A 60 -8.25 -21.02 2.77
N PRO A 61 -7.60 -22.06 3.32
CA PRO A 61 -8.25 -22.92 4.32
C PRO A 61 -8.59 -22.11 5.57
N PRO A 62 -9.77 -22.35 6.18
CA PRO A 62 -10.16 -21.67 7.42
C PRO A 62 -9.20 -22.04 8.55
N LEU A 63 -9.08 -21.13 9.53
CA LEU A 63 -8.33 -21.43 10.75
C LEU A 63 -9.09 -22.45 11.61
N GLU A 64 -8.46 -23.58 11.92
CA GLU A 64 -9.04 -24.57 12.84
C GLU A 64 -9.10 -24.05 14.28
N LYS A 65 -8.13 -23.22 14.68
CA LYS A 65 -7.97 -22.65 16.03
C LYS A 65 -7.47 -21.21 15.96
N ALA A 66 -7.71 -20.45 17.04
CA ALA A 66 -7.19 -19.09 17.15
C ALA A 66 -5.64 -19.12 17.17
N PRO A 67 -4.97 -18.40 16.26
CA PRO A 67 -3.52 -18.31 16.23
C PRO A 67 -3.03 -17.46 17.43
N PRO A 68 -1.75 -17.55 17.80
CA PRO A 68 -1.17 -16.68 18.82
C PRO A 68 -0.90 -15.25 18.31
N CYS A 69 -1.35 -14.90 17.10
CA CYS A 69 -1.30 -13.53 16.58
C CYS A 69 -2.39 -12.67 17.26
N PRO A 70 -2.10 -11.43 17.71
CA PRO A 70 -0.85 -10.68 17.58
C PRO A 70 0.11 -10.78 18.80
N GLU A 71 -0.20 -11.62 19.78
CA GLU A 71 0.54 -11.74 21.05
C GLU A 71 1.97 -12.34 20.91
N ALA A 72 2.24 -13.04 19.81
CA ALA A 72 3.58 -13.55 19.53
C ALA A 72 4.54 -12.39 19.17
N CYS A 73 5.68 -12.32 19.84
CA CYS A 73 6.79 -11.41 19.52
C CYS A 73 7.38 -11.80 18.14
N GLY A 74 6.82 -11.26 17.05
CA GLY A 74 7.19 -11.60 15.67
C GLY A 74 6.13 -12.39 14.89
N LEU A 75 6.46 -12.83 13.67
CA LEU A 75 5.58 -13.68 12.86
C LEU A 75 5.28 -14.97 13.62
N CYS A 76 4.00 -15.23 13.87
CA CYS A 76 3.59 -16.42 14.62
C CYS A 76 3.89 -17.71 13.85
N PRO A 77 3.96 -18.88 14.52
CA PRO A 77 4.15 -20.17 13.85
C PRO A 77 3.06 -20.49 12.81
N GLU A 78 1.86 -19.92 12.99
CA GLU A 78 0.71 -20.08 12.09
C GLU A 78 0.71 -19.07 10.91
N HIS A 79 1.75 -18.22 10.81
CA HIS A 79 1.84 -17.21 9.76
C HIS A 79 2.14 -17.86 8.41
N ARG A 80 1.27 -17.62 7.42
CA ARG A 80 1.21 -18.38 6.16
C ARG A 80 2.10 -17.81 5.07
N GLN A 81 2.47 -16.54 5.15
CA GLN A 81 3.15 -15.83 4.08
C GLN A 81 4.49 -15.24 4.52
N ASP A 82 5.50 -15.27 3.64
CA ASP A 82 6.74 -14.53 3.88
C ASP A 82 6.54 -13.03 3.62
N THR A 83 7.20 -12.18 4.40
CA THR A 83 7.15 -10.71 4.27
C THR A 83 7.55 -10.25 2.86
N CYS A 84 6.69 -9.47 2.22
CA CYS A 84 7.00 -8.84 0.93
C CYS A 84 7.69 -7.49 1.13
N CYS A 85 7.13 -6.67 2.02
CA CYS A 85 7.59 -5.31 2.31
C CYS A 85 7.72 -5.10 3.82
N ILE A 86 8.84 -4.52 4.25
CA ILE A 86 9.06 -4.08 5.62
C ILE A 86 8.88 -2.57 5.68
N VAL A 87 7.98 -2.10 6.53
CA VAL A 87 7.93 -0.70 6.95
C VAL A 87 8.88 -0.53 8.13
N LEU A 88 9.82 0.41 8.00
CA LEU A 88 10.74 0.79 9.07
C LEU A 88 10.54 2.27 9.40
N GLU A 89 10.06 2.55 10.62
CA GLU A 89 9.91 3.92 11.10
C GLU A 89 11.27 4.47 11.53
N VAL A 90 11.79 5.46 10.81
CA VAL A 90 13.11 6.05 11.11
C VAL A 90 13.02 7.25 12.05
N THR A 91 11.82 7.81 12.25
CA THR A 91 11.60 8.99 13.11
C THR A 91 10.15 9.08 13.53
N LYS A 92 9.89 9.59 14.74
CA LYS A 92 8.55 9.99 15.17
C LYS A 92 8.22 11.46 14.85
N ARG A 93 9.22 12.24 14.37
CA ARG A 93 9.03 13.65 14.01
C ARG A 93 8.20 13.78 12.74
N CYS A 94 7.32 14.77 12.69
CA CYS A 94 6.56 15.12 11.48
C CYS A 94 6.34 16.63 11.37
N ASN A 95 6.39 17.15 10.14
CA ASN A 95 6.12 18.55 9.82
C ASN A 95 4.66 18.79 9.38
N LEU A 96 3.76 17.83 9.63
CA LEU A 96 2.31 17.93 9.42
C LEU A 96 1.54 17.41 10.65
N ASN A 97 0.29 17.82 10.76
CA ASN A 97 -0.65 17.34 11.77
C ASN A 97 -1.94 16.84 11.10
N CYS A 98 -1.83 15.75 10.33
CA CYS A 98 -2.93 15.19 9.56
C CYS A 98 -4.14 14.81 10.44
N THR A 99 -5.35 14.86 9.87
CA THR A 99 -6.60 14.47 10.54
C THR A 99 -6.65 12.97 10.79
N PHE A 100 -6.23 12.18 9.80
CA PHE A 100 -6.05 10.73 9.91
C PHE A 100 -4.57 10.40 9.79
N CYS A 101 -4.00 9.71 10.77
CA CYS A 101 -2.60 9.31 10.77
C CYS A 101 -2.40 8.04 11.60
N PHE A 102 -1.88 6.98 10.99
CA PHE A 102 -1.53 5.77 11.74
C PHE A 102 -0.18 5.89 12.45
N ALA A 103 0.76 6.61 11.87
CA ALA A 103 2.03 6.89 12.52
C ALA A 103 1.75 7.78 13.73
N GLU A 104 2.33 7.45 14.89
CA GLU A 104 2.34 8.30 16.10
C GLU A 104 3.19 9.56 15.86
N ALA A 105 2.80 10.39 14.89
CA ALA A 105 3.61 11.41 14.25
C ALA A 105 3.45 12.76 14.97
N GLY A 106 4.53 13.37 15.48
CA GLY A 106 4.43 14.64 16.20
C GLY A 106 5.76 15.13 16.75
N GLN A 107 5.79 15.48 18.03
CA GLN A 107 7.03 15.69 18.78
C GLN A 107 7.55 14.31 19.19
N GLY A 108 8.73 13.92 18.74
CA GLY A 108 9.29 12.60 19.02
C GLY A 108 10.76 12.52 18.62
N GLU A 109 11.35 11.36 18.84
CA GLU A 109 12.78 11.14 18.61
C GLU A 109 13.05 10.39 17.31
N ASP A 110 14.28 10.59 16.83
CA ASP A 110 14.85 9.90 15.70
C ASP A 110 15.43 8.56 16.16
N VAL A 111 15.22 7.49 15.39
CA VAL A 111 15.93 6.23 15.64
C VAL A 111 17.42 6.48 15.33
N PRO A 112 18.35 6.21 16.26
CA PRO A 112 19.77 6.45 16.01
C PRO A 112 20.26 5.66 14.80
N ILE A 113 21.07 6.29 13.95
CA ILE A 113 21.56 5.64 12.72
C ILE A 113 22.37 4.36 13.00
N ALA A 114 23.08 4.30 14.14
CA ALA A 114 23.79 3.11 14.58
C ALA A 114 22.85 1.92 14.86
N GLN A 115 21.61 2.20 15.30
CA GLN A 115 20.58 1.18 15.46
C GLN A 115 20.03 0.76 14.09
N LEU A 116 19.67 1.73 13.23
CA LEU A 116 19.18 1.44 11.88
C LEU A 116 20.16 0.59 11.06
N LYS A 117 21.47 0.85 11.18
CA LYS A 117 22.53 0.02 10.56
C LYS A 117 22.46 -1.44 11.01
N LYS A 118 22.21 -1.71 12.30
CA LYS A 118 22.03 -3.07 12.82
C LYS A 118 20.73 -3.68 12.29
N ASP A 119 19.64 -2.91 12.31
CA ASP A 119 18.33 -3.34 11.83
C ASP A 119 18.38 -3.79 10.37
N PHE A 120 19.07 -3.05 9.49
CA PHE A 120 19.27 -3.44 8.09
C PHE A 120 20.04 -4.75 7.94
N VAL A 121 21.12 -4.91 8.70
CA VAL A 121 21.90 -6.16 8.69
C VAL A 121 21.03 -7.34 9.15
N ASP A 122 20.21 -7.15 10.17
CA ASP A 122 19.34 -8.20 10.68
C ASP A 122 18.17 -8.52 9.74
N LEU A 123 17.61 -7.51 9.05
CA LEU A 123 16.63 -7.70 7.98
C LEU A 123 17.21 -8.52 6.82
N VAL A 124 18.43 -8.21 6.37
CA VAL A 124 19.09 -8.94 5.29
C VAL A 124 19.40 -10.38 5.70
N LYS A 125 19.85 -10.63 6.93
CA LYS A 125 20.03 -12.00 7.46
C LYS A 125 18.72 -12.80 7.46
N GLN A 126 17.58 -12.13 7.67
CA GLN A 126 16.24 -12.71 7.57
C GLN A 126 15.72 -12.81 6.13
N GLY A 127 16.57 -12.56 5.12
CA GLY A 127 16.22 -12.65 3.71
C GLY A 127 15.29 -11.54 3.23
N LYS A 128 15.21 -10.40 3.93
CA LYS A 128 14.39 -9.25 3.54
C LYS A 128 15.24 -8.28 2.73
N SER A 129 14.78 -7.93 1.53
CA SER A 129 15.51 -7.09 0.57
C SER A 129 14.74 -5.85 0.11
N PHE A 130 13.53 -5.63 0.66
CA PHE A 130 12.69 -4.47 0.36
C PHE A 130 12.30 -3.78 1.66
N VAL A 131 12.71 -2.52 1.80
CA VAL A 131 12.39 -1.68 2.97
C VAL A 131 11.72 -0.39 2.51
N GLN A 132 10.61 -0.07 3.16
CA GLN A 132 9.93 1.21 3.10
C GLN A 132 10.32 2.04 4.32
N LEU A 133 11.10 3.09 4.09
CA LEU A 133 11.40 4.09 5.11
C LEU A 133 10.15 4.94 5.35
N SER A 134 9.69 4.94 6.59
CA SER A 134 8.47 5.62 7.06
C SER A 134 8.72 6.23 8.44
N GLY A 135 7.66 6.54 9.18
CA GLY A 135 7.67 7.14 10.51
C GLY A 135 6.61 8.23 10.58
N GLY A 136 6.92 9.35 11.24
CA GLY A 136 6.18 10.59 11.06
C GLY A 136 6.38 11.16 9.64
N GLU A 137 7.52 11.80 9.39
CA GLU A 137 7.96 12.20 8.05
C GLU A 137 9.47 11.98 7.92
N PRO A 138 9.95 10.96 7.19
CA PRO A 138 11.38 10.66 7.10
C PRO A 138 12.23 11.83 6.61
N THR A 139 11.69 12.67 5.72
CA THR A 139 12.46 13.79 5.12
C THR A 139 12.76 14.94 6.09
N VAL A 140 12.24 14.92 7.32
CA VAL A 140 12.67 15.86 8.38
C VAL A 140 14.04 15.52 8.95
N ARG A 141 14.61 14.36 8.56
CA ARG A 141 15.98 13.95 8.91
C ARG A 141 16.98 14.45 7.88
N ASP A 142 18.02 15.12 8.35
CA ASP A 142 19.12 15.58 7.50
C ASP A 142 20.07 14.45 7.12
N ASP A 143 20.15 13.39 7.93
CA ASP A 143 20.97 12.20 7.70
C ASP A 143 20.27 11.11 6.88
N LEU A 144 19.12 11.39 6.25
CA LEU A 144 18.34 10.39 5.51
C LEU A 144 19.13 9.77 4.34
N ALA A 145 19.97 10.55 3.66
CA ALA A 145 20.86 10.03 2.62
C ALA A 145 21.84 8.97 3.18
N GLU A 146 22.41 9.20 4.37
CA GLU A 146 23.28 8.22 5.03
C GLU A 146 22.52 6.95 5.42
N ILE A 147 21.26 7.09 5.88
CA ILE A 147 20.40 5.95 6.21
C ILE A 147 20.11 5.10 4.95
N ILE A 148 19.81 5.74 3.82
CA ILE A 148 19.56 5.04 2.56
C ILE A 148 20.83 4.33 2.09
N ALA A 149 21.99 5.00 2.12
CA ALA A 149 23.27 4.41 1.76
C ALA A 149 23.60 3.20 2.65
N ALA A 150 23.39 3.32 3.97
CA ALA A 150 23.58 2.23 4.91
C ALA A 150 22.68 1.02 4.63
N ALA A 151 21.42 1.24 4.23
CA ALA A 151 20.52 0.16 3.82
C ALA A 151 21.05 -0.55 2.57
N LYS A 152 21.54 0.20 1.57
CA LYS A 152 22.14 -0.36 0.36
C LYS A 152 23.41 -1.16 0.66
N GLU A 153 24.30 -0.62 1.48
CA GLU A 153 25.53 -1.28 1.91
C GLU A 153 25.25 -2.60 2.65
N ALA A 154 24.20 -2.65 3.46
CA ALA A 154 23.78 -3.87 4.15
C ALA A 154 23.24 -4.96 3.21
N GLY A 155 22.82 -4.60 1.99
CA GLY A 155 22.27 -5.53 0.98
C GLY A 155 20.77 -5.39 0.73
N ILE A 156 20.13 -4.30 1.18
CA ILE A 156 18.73 -4.01 0.83
C ILE A 156 18.65 -3.60 -0.64
N GLU A 157 18.02 -4.43 -1.47
CA GLU A 157 17.90 -4.23 -2.91
C GLU A 157 17.00 -3.04 -3.27
N TYR A 158 15.88 -2.86 -2.56
CA TYR A 158 14.90 -1.81 -2.81
C TYR A 158 14.66 -0.98 -1.56
N VAL A 159 14.92 0.33 -1.66
CA VAL A 159 14.64 1.30 -0.60
C VAL A 159 13.57 2.25 -1.12
N GLN A 160 12.37 2.15 -0.56
CA GLN A 160 11.22 2.98 -0.88
C GLN A 160 11.08 4.08 0.19
N LEU A 161 10.79 5.31 -0.22
CA LEU A 161 10.55 6.42 0.71
C LEU A 161 9.06 6.74 0.79
N ASN A 162 8.44 6.59 1.96
CA ASN A 162 7.11 7.12 2.25
C ASN A 162 7.24 8.58 2.70
N THR A 163 6.59 9.53 2.04
CA THR A 163 6.75 10.95 2.35
C THR A 163 5.53 11.79 1.96
N ASN A 164 5.31 12.86 2.71
CA ASN A 164 4.42 13.96 2.36
C ASN A 164 5.00 14.86 1.24
N GLY A 165 6.27 14.72 0.89
CA GLY A 165 6.89 15.38 -0.26
C GLY A 165 7.15 16.88 -0.13
N ILE A 166 6.94 17.49 1.05
CA ILE A 166 7.23 18.92 1.26
C ILE A 166 8.71 19.22 0.96
N ARG A 167 9.63 18.51 1.61
CA ARG A 167 11.06 18.73 1.39
C ARG A 167 11.50 18.36 -0.02
N LEU A 168 10.87 17.34 -0.63
CA LEU A 168 11.17 16.96 -2.01
C LEU A 168 10.76 18.05 -3.02
N ALA A 169 9.73 18.85 -2.70
CA ALA A 169 9.32 19.99 -3.52
C ALA A 169 10.23 21.21 -3.31
N GLU A 170 10.64 21.47 -2.07
CA GLU A 170 11.32 22.70 -1.66
C GLU A 170 12.85 22.63 -1.77
N ASP A 171 13.44 21.43 -1.72
CA ASP A 171 14.90 21.22 -1.67
C ASP A 171 15.33 20.13 -2.68
N LEU A 172 15.68 20.58 -3.90
CA LEU A 172 16.14 19.68 -4.97
C LEU A 172 17.50 19.06 -4.67
N ALA A 173 18.41 19.78 -4.01
CA ALA A 173 19.75 19.27 -3.68
C ALA A 173 19.65 18.10 -2.69
N TYR A 174 18.79 18.23 -1.67
CA TYR A 174 18.49 17.12 -0.77
C TYR A 174 17.93 15.90 -1.51
N LEU A 175 17.00 16.10 -2.45
CA LEU A 175 16.46 15.00 -3.24
C LEU A 175 17.53 14.33 -4.13
N GLU A 176 18.46 15.11 -4.70
CA GLU A 176 19.62 14.60 -5.45
C GLU A 176 20.51 13.74 -4.56
N GLU A 177 20.76 14.15 -3.31
CA GLU A 177 21.50 13.34 -2.33
C GLU A 177 20.80 12.01 -2.04
N LEU A 178 19.47 12.00 -1.87
CA LEU A 178 18.72 10.76 -1.65
C LEU A 178 18.81 9.82 -2.88
N ALA A 179 18.68 10.38 -4.09
CA ALA A 179 18.81 9.62 -5.33
C ALA A 179 20.21 8.99 -5.45
N ASN A 180 21.26 9.78 -5.21
CA ASN A 180 22.65 9.34 -5.25
C ASN A 180 22.98 8.30 -4.18
N ALA A 181 22.33 8.36 -3.01
CA ALA A 181 22.44 7.34 -1.96
C ALA A 181 21.79 6.00 -2.34
N GLY A 182 21.03 5.95 -3.44
CA GLY A 182 20.41 4.74 -3.96
C GLY A 182 18.91 4.62 -3.67
N LEU A 183 18.22 5.71 -3.35
CA LEU A 183 16.76 5.70 -3.23
C LEU A 183 16.12 5.09 -4.48
N SER A 184 15.23 4.11 -4.32
CA SER A 184 14.71 3.36 -5.46
C SER A 184 13.48 4.02 -6.09
N PHE A 185 12.53 4.48 -5.28
CA PHE A 185 11.33 5.20 -5.71
C PHE A 185 10.60 5.81 -4.51
N VAL A 186 9.70 6.74 -4.80
CA VAL A 186 8.96 7.53 -3.81
C VAL A 186 7.50 7.08 -3.75
N PHE A 187 7.04 6.78 -2.54
CA PHE A 187 5.62 6.70 -2.18
C PHE A 187 5.18 8.06 -1.67
N LEU A 188 4.56 8.83 -2.57
CA LEU A 188 4.18 10.21 -2.33
C LEU A 188 2.73 10.27 -1.87
N GLN A 189 2.50 10.75 -0.66
CA GLN A 189 1.15 11.04 -0.18
C GLN A 189 0.44 12.00 -1.15
N PHE A 190 -0.75 11.64 -1.64
CA PHE A 190 -1.54 12.41 -2.60
C PHE A 190 -3.03 12.08 -2.44
N ASP A 191 -3.83 12.97 -1.86
CA ASP A 191 -5.23 12.65 -1.53
C ASP A 191 -6.27 13.17 -2.54
N GLY A 192 -5.88 14.00 -3.50
CA GLY A 192 -6.86 14.61 -4.41
C GLY A 192 -6.32 15.86 -5.10
N LEU A 193 -7.19 16.44 -5.93
CA LEU A 193 -6.92 17.66 -6.70
C LEU A 193 -7.63 18.88 -6.12
N THR A 194 -8.58 18.69 -5.19
CA THR A 194 -9.27 19.80 -4.55
C THR A 194 -8.55 20.31 -3.31
N LYS A 195 -8.68 21.61 -3.07
CA LYS A 195 -8.20 22.23 -1.82
C LYS A 195 -8.95 21.68 -0.60
N ILE A 196 -10.22 21.30 -0.80
CA ILE A 196 -11.10 20.77 0.26
C ILE A 196 -10.54 19.44 0.78
N SER A 197 -10.26 18.48 -0.10
CA SER A 197 -9.72 17.18 0.32
C SER A 197 -8.35 17.32 0.99
N SER A 198 -7.46 18.16 0.44
CA SER A 198 -6.15 18.43 1.03
C SER A 198 -6.26 19.03 2.45
N LEU A 199 -7.12 20.04 2.64
CA LEU A 199 -7.32 20.64 3.97
C LEU A 199 -7.98 19.65 4.93
N ALA A 200 -9.02 18.93 4.50
CA ALA A 200 -9.75 18.00 5.35
C ALA A 200 -8.87 16.85 5.86
N LEU A 201 -7.96 16.33 5.04
CA LEU A 201 -7.12 15.18 5.40
C LEU A 201 -5.76 15.58 6.01
N ARG A 202 -5.17 16.70 5.57
CA ARG A 202 -3.78 17.09 5.91
C ARG A 202 -3.67 18.39 6.70
N ASN A 203 -4.78 19.10 6.94
CA ASN A 203 -4.80 20.42 7.58
C ASN A 203 -3.92 21.47 6.88
N ARG A 204 -3.59 21.25 5.60
CA ARG A 204 -2.77 22.15 4.77
C ARG A 204 -3.11 21.92 3.29
N ASP A 205 -3.12 22.99 2.48
CA ASP A 205 -3.20 22.84 1.01
C ASP A 205 -1.82 22.45 0.48
N LEU A 206 -1.67 21.20 0.06
CA LEU A 206 -0.41 20.62 -0.39
C LEU A 206 -0.37 20.40 -1.91
N ARG A 207 -1.38 20.83 -2.66
CA ARG A 207 -1.51 20.49 -4.09
C ARG A 207 -0.31 20.95 -4.91
N GLN A 208 0.12 22.20 -4.71
CA GLN A 208 1.29 22.74 -5.41
C GLN A 208 2.58 21.99 -5.02
N ILE A 209 2.74 21.68 -3.73
CA ILE A 209 3.84 20.85 -3.22
C ILE A 209 3.89 19.50 -3.94
N LYS A 210 2.75 18.84 -4.17
CA LYS A 210 2.73 17.55 -4.89
C LYS A 210 3.22 17.68 -6.32
N LEU A 211 2.79 18.73 -7.03
CA LEU A 211 3.21 18.99 -8.40
C LEU A 211 4.72 19.21 -8.48
N ASP A 212 5.26 20.02 -7.57
CA ASP A 212 6.68 20.38 -7.60
C ASP A 212 7.56 19.22 -7.12
N ALA A 213 7.11 18.42 -6.15
CA ALA A 213 7.77 17.16 -5.78
C ALA A 213 7.84 16.18 -6.97
N ILE A 214 6.75 15.99 -7.72
CA ILE A 214 6.73 15.12 -8.91
C ILE A 214 7.72 15.62 -9.97
N LYS A 215 7.76 16.93 -10.24
CA LYS A 215 8.72 17.53 -11.18
C LYS A 215 10.17 17.35 -10.72
N ASN A 216 10.45 17.51 -9.42
CA ASN A 216 11.79 17.31 -8.89
C ASN A 216 12.21 15.83 -8.96
N CYS A 217 11.31 14.91 -8.63
CA CYS A 217 11.53 13.46 -8.84
C CYS A 217 11.82 13.14 -10.31
N GLU A 218 11.13 13.78 -11.26
CA GLU A 218 11.42 13.64 -12.69
C GLU A 218 12.87 14.04 -13.03
N ARG A 219 13.33 15.19 -12.51
CA ARG A 219 14.68 15.72 -12.76
C ARG A 219 15.77 14.78 -12.29
N VAL A 220 15.58 14.14 -11.14
CA VAL A 220 16.54 13.20 -10.54
C VAL A 220 16.32 11.74 -10.98
N GLY A 221 15.38 11.49 -11.88
CA GLY A 221 15.12 10.15 -12.41
C GLY A 221 14.41 9.20 -11.45
N LEU A 222 13.74 9.69 -10.39
CA LEU A 222 13.00 8.86 -9.43
C LEU A 222 11.54 8.65 -9.86
N GLY A 223 11.08 7.40 -9.81
CA GLY A 223 9.68 7.04 -10.00
C GLY A 223 8.83 7.39 -8.78
N VAL A 224 7.57 7.78 -9.01
CA VAL A 224 6.61 8.15 -7.97
C VAL A 224 5.37 7.25 -8.04
N THR A 225 4.96 6.70 -6.91
CA THR A 225 3.62 6.12 -6.72
C THR A 225 2.82 7.04 -5.83
N LEU A 226 1.65 7.46 -6.30
CA LEU A 226 0.74 8.29 -5.52
C LEU A 226 0.01 7.42 -4.50
N VAL A 227 0.06 7.80 -3.23
CA VAL A 227 -0.60 7.10 -2.13
C VAL A 227 -1.78 7.94 -1.65
N THR A 228 -2.99 7.46 -1.90
CA THR A 228 -4.24 8.19 -1.68
C THR A 228 -5.00 7.62 -0.51
N ALA A 229 -5.05 8.35 0.61
CA ALA A 229 -5.96 8.02 1.70
C ALA A 229 -7.38 8.39 1.28
N LEU A 230 -8.27 7.41 1.13
CA LEU A 230 -9.66 7.62 0.70
C LEU A 230 -10.59 7.70 1.90
N ALA A 231 -11.28 8.82 2.05
CA ALA A 231 -12.29 9.05 3.07
C ALA A 231 -13.63 9.39 2.41
N GLN A 232 -14.68 8.72 2.87
CA GLN A 232 -16.03 8.90 2.33
C GLN A 232 -16.52 10.34 2.53
N GLY A 233 -17.13 10.91 1.50
CA GLY A 233 -17.63 12.28 1.48
C GLY A 233 -16.55 13.37 1.45
N ILE A 234 -15.27 12.99 1.38
CA ILE A 234 -14.15 13.94 1.31
C ILE A 234 -13.50 13.92 -0.07
N ASN A 235 -12.99 12.77 -0.50
CA ASN A 235 -12.25 12.61 -1.76
C ASN A 235 -12.62 11.33 -2.55
N ASP A 236 -13.62 10.59 -2.08
CA ASP A 236 -14.18 9.43 -2.75
C ASP A 236 -14.79 9.76 -4.13
N GLY A 237 -15.22 10.99 -4.35
CA GLY A 237 -15.64 11.50 -5.67
C GLY A 237 -14.50 11.90 -6.62
N GLU A 238 -13.23 11.86 -6.18
CA GLU A 238 -12.07 12.31 -6.98
C GLU A 238 -11.26 11.15 -7.58
N ILE A 239 -11.65 9.88 -7.37
CA ILE A 239 -10.87 8.68 -7.76
C ILE A 239 -10.51 8.69 -9.25
N GLY A 240 -11.49 8.97 -10.12
CA GLY A 240 -11.26 9.02 -11.57
C GLY A 240 -10.32 10.16 -11.98
N ASP A 241 -10.44 11.32 -11.33
CA ASP A 241 -9.61 12.48 -11.61
C ASP A 241 -8.17 12.30 -11.11
N ILE A 242 -7.97 11.65 -9.95
CA ILE A 242 -6.66 11.25 -9.44
C ILE A 242 -5.97 10.30 -10.43
N LEU A 243 -6.69 9.29 -10.94
CA LEU A 243 -6.15 8.37 -11.95
C LEU A 243 -5.80 9.10 -13.24
N ASN A 244 -6.67 9.99 -13.72
CA ASN A 244 -6.39 10.78 -14.92
C ASN A 244 -5.16 11.67 -14.73
N PHE A 245 -5.03 12.34 -13.58
CA PHE A 245 -3.85 13.11 -13.21
C PHE A 245 -2.58 12.23 -13.22
N ALA A 246 -2.63 11.05 -12.61
CA ALA A 246 -1.51 10.13 -12.59
C ALA A 246 -1.09 9.68 -14.01
N TRP A 247 -2.05 9.43 -14.91
CA TRP A 247 -1.75 9.09 -16.30
C TRP A 247 -1.10 10.24 -17.05
N GLN A 248 -1.56 11.49 -16.85
CA GLN A 248 -0.94 12.66 -17.48
C GLN A 248 0.54 12.83 -17.07
N ASN A 249 0.86 12.51 -15.82
CA ASN A 249 2.22 12.62 -15.25
C ASN A 249 3.07 11.34 -15.39
N SER A 250 2.59 10.31 -16.10
CA SER A 250 3.40 9.17 -16.52
C SER A 250 4.45 9.62 -17.55
N PRO A 251 5.70 9.13 -17.58
CA PRO A 251 6.22 7.96 -16.87
C PRO A 251 6.81 8.25 -15.48
N VAL A 252 6.75 9.50 -14.99
CA VAL A 252 7.27 9.82 -13.65
C VAL A 252 6.37 9.19 -12.60
N VAL A 253 5.06 9.39 -12.73
CA VAL A 253 4.07 8.68 -11.94
C VAL A 253 3.87 7.27 -12.51
N ARG A 254 4.21 6.27 -11.68
CA ARG A 254 4.21 4.84 -12.01
C ARG A 254 2.98 4.10 -11.49
N GLY A 255 2.16 4.75 -10.68
CA GLY A 255 0.94 4.14 -10.17
C GLY A 255 0.20 4.96 -9.14
N VAL A 256 -0.96 4.44 -8.77
CA VAL A 256 -1.76 4.92 -7.65
C VAL A 256 -2.01 3.75 -6.69
N ASN A 257 -1.76 3.98 -5.41
CA ASN A 257 -2.10 3.09 -4.31
C ASN A 257 -3.22 3.76 -3.50
N PHE A 258 -4.44 3.23 -3.64
CA PHE A 258 -5.58 3.67 -2.86
C PHE A 258 -5.59 2.98 -1.49
N GLN A 259 -5.80 3.77 -0.45
CA GLN A 259 -5.85 3.29 0.93
C GLN A 259 -7.12 3.85 1.57
N PRO A 260 -8.27 3.14 1.46
CA PRO A 260 -9.42 3.45 2.29
C PRO A 260 -9.02 3.65 3.75
N ILE A 261 -9.46 4.76 4.36
CA ILE A 261 -9.11 5.03 5.75
C ILE A 261 -9.62 3.90 6.64
N SER A 262 -8.76 3.47 7.54
CA SER A 262 -9.11 2.55 8.62
C SER A 262 -8.98 3.31 9.93
N TYR A 263 -9.85 3.01 10.89
CA TYR A 263 -9.99 3.81 12.10
C TYR A 263 -9.02 3.34 13.18
N PHE A 264 -7.73 3.62 13.00
CA PHE A 264 -6.67 3.42 14.00
C PHE A 264 -5.65 4.58 13.98
N GLY A 265 -4.89 4.71 15.06
CA GLY A 265 -3.98 5.84 15.29
C GLY A 265 -4.73 7.13 15.63
N ARG A 266 -4.30 8.26 15.03
CA ARG A 266 -4.96 9.55 15.18
C ARG A 266 -6.23 9.59 14.34
N LEU A 267 -7.34 9.87 15.03
CA LEU A 267 -8.67 10.02 14.46
C LEU A 267 -9.32 11.31 15.00
N PRO A 268 -10.20 11.95 14.22
CA PRO A 268 -11.03 13.04 14.72
C PRO A 268 -12.04 12.54 15.76
N GLU A 269 -12.28 13.36 16.79
CA GLU A 269 -13.27 13.06 17.83
C GLU A 269 -14.70 13.03 17.24
N ASN A 270 -15.52 12.07 17.68
CA ASN A 270 -16.94 11.96 17.33
C ASN A 270 -17.27 11.79 15.84
N GLN A 271 -16.33 11.34 15.01
CA GLN A 271 -16.62 11.03 13.61
C GLN A 271 -17.28 9.65 13.48
N GLU A 272 -18.40 9.61 12.73
CA GLU A 272 -19.04 8.36 12.34
C GLU A 272 -18.07 7.52 11.51
N ARG A 273 -17.82 6.28 11.95
CA ARG A 273 -16.89 5.36 11.27
C ARG A 273 -17.54 4.83 10.00
N LYS A 274 -17.26 5.47 8.87
CA LYS A 274 -17.67 4.99 7.55
C LYS A 274 -16.47 4.50 6.77
N LYS A 275 -16.39 3.18 6.61
CA LYS A 275 -15.29 2.54 5.90
C LYS A 275 -15.68 2.30 4.45
N LEU A 276 -14.83 2.75 3.53
CA LEU A 276 -14.96 2.38 2.12
C LEU A 276 -14.35 0.98 1.96
N ILE A 277 -15.13 0.05 1.42
CA ILE A 277 -14.72 -1.34 1.22
C ILE A 277 -14.20 -1.55 -0.21
N LEU A 278 -13.49 -2.66 -0.43
CA LEU A 278 -12.73 -2.87 -1.68
C LEU A 278 -13.60 -3.05 -2.92
N ASP A 279 -14.72 -3.76 -2.81
CA ASP A 279 -15.63 -3.98 -3.95
C ASP A 279 -16.34 -2.71 -4.39
N TRP A 280 -16.74 -1.88 -3.42
CA TRP A 280 -17.19 -0.52 -3.71
C TRP A 280 -16.12 0.28 -4.46
N LEU A 281 -14.86 0.21 -4.02
CA LEU A 281 -13.76 0.95 -4.67
C LEU A 281 -13.52 0.46 -6.11
N VAL A 282 -13.62 -0.84 -6.37
CA VAL A 282 -13.54 -1.41 -7.72
C VAL A 282 -14.62 -0.81 -8.63
N GLN A 283 -15.87 -0.74 -8.15
CA GLN A 283 -16.98 -0.14 -8.90
C GLN A 283 -16.76 1.36 -9.12
N ALA A 284 -16.38 2.09 -8.07
CA ALA A 284 -16.12 3.52 -8.14
C ALA A 284 -15.00 3.86 -9.14
N ILE A 285 -13.94 3.04 -9.23
CA ILE A 285 -12.90 3.18 -10.24
C ILE A 285 -13.48 3.02 -11.65
N GLU A 286 -14.30 2.00 -11.90
CA GLU A 286 -14.87 1.78 -13.22
C GLU A 286 -15.83 2.90 -13.65
N GLU A 287 -16.73 3.29 -12.75
CA GLU A 287 -17.69 4.36 -12.99
C GLU A 287 -16.99 5.71 -13.25
N GLN A 288 -16.10 6.12 -12.35
CA GLN A 288 -15.45 7.43 -12.45
C GLN A 288 -14.41 7.50 -13.58
N THR A 289 -13.82 6.37 -13.97
CA THR A 289 -12.96 6.31 -15.17
C THR A 289 -13.75 6.13 -16.47
N LYS A 290 -15.09 6.04 -16.40
CA LYS A 290 -15.98 5.83 -17.55
C LYS A 290 -15.58 4.58 -18.34
N GLY A 291 -15.23 3.50 -17.64
CA GLY A 291 -14.85 2.21 -18.22
C GLY A 291 -13.44 2.15 -18.83
N LEU A 292 -12.59 3.17 -18.66
CA LEU A 292 -11.16 3.08 -19.03
C LEU A 292 -10.42 2.04 -18.18
N VAL A 293 -10.82 1.92 -16.92
CA VAL A 293 -10.44 0.81 -16.04
C VAL A 293 -11.71 0.03 -15.76
N LYS A 294 -11.79 -1.22 -16.18
CA LYS A 294 -12.93 -2.08 -15.90
C LYS A 294 -12.64 -2.95 -14.68
N LYS A 295 -13.67 -3.39 -13.97
CA LYS A 295 -13.51 -4.31 -12.84
C LYS A 295 -12.71 -5.56 -13.18
N GLU A 296 -12.83 -6.10 -14.41
CA GLU A 296 -12.10 -7.30 -14.82
C GLU A 296 -10.58 -7.06 -15.02
N HIS A 297 -10.14 -5.80 -14.96
CA HIS A 297 -8.72 -5.44 -14.96
C HIS A 297 -8.11 -5.40 -13.55
N LEU A 298 -8.94 -5.49 -12.50
CA LEU A 298 -8.53 -5.42 -11.10
C LEU A 298 -8.69 -6.80 -10.47
N PHE A 299 -7.57 -7.35 -10.01
CA PHE A 299 -7.51 -8.71 -9.46
C PHE A 299 -7.23 -8.65 -7.96
N PRO A 300 -7.75 -9.61 -7.17
CA PRO A 300 -7.35 -9.73 -5.77
C PRO A 300 -5.85 -9.75 -5.63
N ALA A 301 -5.33 -9.21 -4.53
CA ALA A 301 -3.93 -9.37 -4.18
C ALA A 301 -3.63 -10.88 -4.07
N GLN A 302 -3.11 -11.50 -5.15
CA GLN A 302 -2.96 -12.96 -5.30
C GLN A 302 -1.93 -13.60 -4.34
N ILE A 303 -1.51 -12.87 -3.32
CA ILE A 303 -0.40 -13.20 -2.42
C ILE A 303 -0.67 -12.86 -0.96
N ASP A 304 -1.45 -11.80 -0.69
CA ASP A 304 -2.01 -11.52 0.63
C ASP A 304 -3.40 -12.15 0.71
N HIS A 305 -4.07 -12.02 1.85
CA HIS A 305 -5.49 -12.37 1.91
C HIS A 305 -6.28 -11.54 0.86
N PRO A 306 -7.20 -12.12 0.07
CA PRO A 306 -7.90 -11.42 -1.01
C PRO A 306 -8.64 -10.14 -0.56
N LEU A 307 -9.15 -10.13 0.68
CA LEU A 307 -9.81 -8.96 1.29
C LEU A 307 -8.85 -7.84 1.74
N CYS A 308 -7.53 -8.03 1.64
CA CYS A 308 -6.55 -7.02 2.00
C CYS A 308 -6.23 -6.05 0.86
N GLY A 309 -6.56 -6.37 -0.40
CA GLY A 309 -6.29 -5.46 -1.50
C GLY A 309 -6.49 -6.04 -2.89
N PHE A 310 -6.25 -5.20 -3.89
CA PHE A 310 -6.26 -5.60 -5.30
C PHE A 310 -5.11 -4.95 -6.07
N HIS A 311 -4.81 -5.50 -7.24
CA HIS A 311 -3.87 -4.90 -8.20
C HIS A 311 -4.41 -4.94 -9.63
N GLY A 312 -3.99 -3.98 -10.44
CA GLY A 312 -4.22 -3.93 -11.87
C GLY A 312 -2.99 -3.38 -12.57
N ASP A 313 -2.61 -4.03 -13.67
CA ASP A 313 -1.41 -3.73 -14.43
C ASP A 313 -1.77 -3.11 -15.79
N PHE A 314 -1.21 -1.93 -16.06
CA PHE A 314 -1.50 -1.13 -17.25
C PHE A 314 -0.21 -0.66 -17.92
N VAL A 315 -0.34 -0.26 -19.17
CA VAL A 315 0.65 0.59 -19.85
C VAL A 315 -0.04 1.89 -20.22
N ILE A 316 0.62 3.03 -19.94
CA ILE A 316 0.11 4.33 -20.37
C ILE A 316 0.54 4.57 -21.81
N THR A 317 -0.45 4.77 -22.68
CA THR A 317 -0.24 5.06 -24.10
C THR A 317 0.34 6.48 -24.29
N PRO A 318 0.92 6.81 -25.46
CA PRO A 318 1.36 8.18 -25.76
C PRO A 318 0.26 9.23 -25.63
N ARG A 319 -1.02 8.85 -25.74
CA ARG A 319 -2.19 9.71 -25.51
C ARG A 319 -2.57 9.85 -24.03
N LYS A 320 -1.72 9.41 -23.10
CA LYS A 320 -1.94 9.45 -21.64
C LYS A 320 -3.22 8.73 -21.20
N LYS A 321 -3.50 7.60 -21.84
CA LYS A 321 -4.63 6.71 -21.50
C LYS A 321 -4.12 5.33 -21.12
N PRO A 322 -4.74 4.67 -20.13
CA PRO A 322 -4.35 3.33 -19.71
C PRO A 322 -4.76 2.31 -20.75
N LYS A 323 -3.91 1.30 -20.96
CA LYS A 323 -4.26 0.06 -21.64
C LYS A 323 -3.95 -1.08 -20.68
N ALA A 324 -4.97 -1.84 -20.29
CA ALA A 324 -4.79 -2.99 -19.42
C ALA A 324 -3.83 -3.99 -20.09
N LEU A 325 -2.87 -4.47 -19.32
CA LEU A 325 -2.07 -5.61 -19.74
C LEU A 325 -2.92 -6.85 -19.53
N SER A 326 -3.24 -7.53 -20.63
CA SER A 326 -3.89 -8.83 -20.57
C SER A 326 -2.92 -9.80 -19.90
N LEU A 327 -3.08 -10.04 -18.60
CA LEU A 327 -2.53 -11.25 -18.00
C LEU A 327 -3.25 -12.41 -18.68
N PRO A 328 -2.54 -13.38 -19.28
CA PRO A 328 -3.19 -14.58 -19.78
C PRO A 328 -4.09 -15.15 -18.67
N ARG A 329 -5.37 -15.41 -18.98
CA ARG A 329 -6.24 -16.23 -18.13
C ARG A 329 -5.64 -17.64 -18.11
N GLY A 330 -4.66 -17.84 -17.24
CA GLY A 330 -3.87 -19.04 -17.21
C GLY A 330 -2.69 -18.85 -16.26
N ARG A 331 -2.82 -19.46 -15.08
CA ARG A 331 -1.73 -19.83 -14.14
C ARG A 331 -0.43 -19.06 -14.41
N CYS A 332 -0.27 -17.93 -13.72
CA CYS A 332 1.02 -17.27 -13.62
C CYS A 332 2.09 -18.32 -13.27
N ALA A 333 3.26 -18.23 -13.88
CA ALA A 333 4.40 -19.13 -13.67
C ALA A 333 4.90 -19.20 -12.20
N CYS A 334 4.23 -18.53 -11.26
CA CYS A 334 4.36 -18.74 -9.82
C CYS A 334 3.94 -20.15 -9.35
N GLN A 335 3.25 -20.94 -10.18
CA GLN A 335 3.00 -22.37 -9.89
C GLN A 335 4.19 -23.29 -10.22
N GLN A 336 5.26 -22.78 -10.86
CA GLN A 336 6.46 -23.56 -11.11
C GLN A 336 7.58 -23.15 -10.15
N GLY A 337 7.52 -23.72 -8.94
CA GLY A 337 8.70 -24.26 -8.26
C GLY A 337 9.78 -23.31 -7.70
N LEU A 338 9.58 -21.99 -7.61
CA LEU A 338 10.54 -21.07 -6.98
C LEU A 338 9.82 -20.00 -6.13
N ASN A 339 10.41 -19.65 -4.97
CA ASN A 339 9.84 -18.84 -3.89
C ASN A 339 9.06 -17.58 -4.41
N PRO A 340 7.71 -17.56 -4.32
CA PRO A 340 6.86 -16.50 -4.88
C PRO A 340 7.15 -15.08 -4.37
N ALA A 341 7.75 -14.95 -3.18
CA ALA A 341 8.12 -13.66 -2.60
C ALA A 341 9.26 -12.97 -3.37
N LEU A 342 10.28 -13.72 -3.78
CA LEU A 342 11.46 -13.20 -4.48
C LEU A 342 11.09 -12.66 -5.86
N ASN A 343 10.29 -13.40 -6.63
CA ASN A 343 9.86 -13.01 -7.97
C ASN A 343 9.02 -11.72 -7.99
N LYS A 344 8.27 -11.41 -6.92
CA LYS A 344 7.47 -10.18 -6.83
C LYS A 344 8.24 -8.97 -6.30
N ARG A 345 9.21 -9.16 -5.38
CA ARG A 345 10.10 -8.06 -4.97
C ARG A 345 10.87 -7.50 -6.16
N GLU A 346 11.41 -8.39 -7.00
CA GLU A 346 12.00 -7.99 -8.27
C GLU A 346 10.97 -7.35 -9.23
N PHE A 347 9.74 -7.88 -9.33
CA PHE A 347 8.72 -7.32 -10.22
C PHE A 347 8.29 -5.91 -9.81
N LEU A 348 7.98 -5.68 -8.53
CA LEU A 348 7.59 -4.37 -7.99
C LEU A 348 8.76 -3.39 -8.07
N GLY A 349 9.94 -3.83 -7.65
CA GLY A 349 11.16 -3.03 -7.68
C GLY A 349 11.54 -2.60 -9.10
N LYS A 350 11.58 -3.52 -10.07
CA LYS A 350 11.89 -3.22 -11.48
C LYS A 350 10.82 -2.36 -12.17
N ARG A 351 9.56 -2.40 -11.72
CA ARG A 351 8.45 -1.65 -12.33
C ARG A 351 8.29 -0.24 -11.76
N TRP A 352 8.70 -0.01 -10.51
CA TRP A 352 8.63 1.30 -9.87
C TRP A 352 9.95 2.08 -9.94
N GLN A 353 11.09 1.41 -10.09
CA GLN A 353 12.35 2.08 -10.44
C GLN A 353 12.31 2.62 -11.87
N ARG A 354 12.87 3.81 -12.04
CA ARG A 354 13.25 4.37 -13.34
C ARG A 354 14.78 4.34 -13.40
N ARG A 355 15.34 3.87 -14.51
CA ARG A 355 16.80 3.76 -14.69
C ARG A 355 17.28 4.82 -15.66
N ASP A 356 18.57 5.16 -15.61
CA ASP A 356 19.19 6.16 -16.51
C ASP A 356 18.98 5.86 -18.00
N ASP A 357 18.83 4.60 -18.37
CA ASP A 357 18.54 4.18 -19.74
C ASP A 357 17.16 4.67 -20.24
N ASP A 358 16.20 4.90 -19.34
CA ASP A 358 14.88 5.45 -19.64
C ASP A 358 14.93 6.95 -20.03
N LEU A 359 16.03 7.64 -19.70
CA LEU A 359 16.27 9.06 -20.03
C LEU A 359 16.90 9.25 -21.41
N LYS A 360 17.52 8.22 -21.99
CA LYS A 360 18.34 8.32 -23.21
C LYS A 360 17.63 7.93 -24.51
N ALA A 361 16.41 7.37 -24.45
CA ALA A 361 15.70 6.88 -25.63
C ALA A 361 15.12 8.04 -26.49
N LYS A 362 15.68 8.22 -27.70
CA LYS A 362 15.25 9.20 -28.70
C LYS A 362 13.77 9.04 -29.08
N THR A 363 13.07 10.16 -29.24
CA THR A 363 11.63 10.26 -29.51
C THR A 363 11.20 9.99 -30.96
N ASN A 364 12.09 9.50 -31.84
CA ASN A 364 11.94 9.71 -33.29
C ASN A 364 12.29 8.53 -34.21
N GLU A 365 12.05 7.27 -33.82
CA GLU A 365 12.16 6.14 -34.74
C GLU A 365 10.84 5.36 -34.85
N GLU A 366 10.52 4.92 -36.07
CA GLU A 366 9.24 4.30 -36.45
C GLU A 366 8.82 3.18 -35.48
N VAL A 367 7.57 3.27 -35.02
CA VAL A 367 7.01 2.39 -33.99
C VAL A 367 6.64 1.04 -34.61
N ASP A 368 7.51 0.04 -34.49
CA ASP A 368 7.13 -1.35 -34.73
C ASP A 368 6.50 -1.96 -33.48
N LEU A 369 5.16 -2.06 -33.49
CA LEU A 369 4.35 -2.65 -32.41
C LEU A 369 4.55 -4.17 -32.25
N PHE A 370 5.27 -4.83 -33.17
CA PHE A 370 5.57 -6.26 -33.12
C PHE A 370 6.97 -6.58 -32.59
N ASP A 371 7.81 -5.58 -32.33
CA ASP A 371 9.10 -5.78 -31.66
C ASP A 371 8.89 -6.04 -30.15
N LEU A 372 9.15 -7.27 -29.73
CA LEU A 372 9.09 -7.72 -28.34
C LEU A 372 10.04 -6.95 -27.41
N ASN A 373 11.17 -6.47 -27.92
CA ASN A 373 12.10 -5.64 -27.15
C ASN A 373 11.54 -4.23 -26.97
N TYR A 374 10.97 -3.62 -28.00
CA TYR A 374 10.25 -2.36 -27.90
C TYR A 374 9.04 -2.47 -26.97
N PHE A 375 8.26 -3.56 -27.05
CA PHE A 375 7.15 -3.82 -26.13
C PHE A 375 7.63 -3.98 -24.67
N ALA A 376 8.69 -4.75 -24.41
CA ALA A 376 9.24 -4.94 -23.07
C ALA A 376 9.83 -3.64 -22.50
N GLN A 377 10.51 -2.84 -23.32
CA GLN A 377 11.01 -1.52 -22.94
C GLN A 377 9.86 -0.53 -22.68
N ASN A 378 8.82 -0.56 -23.51
CA ASN A 378 7.63 0.27 -23.34
C ASN A 378 6.82 -0.11 -22.09
N VAL A 379 6.70 -1.40 -21.75
CA VAL A 379 6.11 -1.89 -20.49
C VAL A 379 6.96 -1.50 -19.28
N ARG A 380 8.29 -1.52 -19.41
CA ARG A 380 9.21 -1.07 -18.35
C ARG A 380 9.21 0.44 -18.16
N ARG A 381 9.08 1.24 -19.23
CA ARG A 381 9.11 2.71 -19.16
C ARG A 381 7.75 3.31 -18.83
N ASN A 382 6.67 2.77 -19.42
CA ASN A 382 5.31 3.30 -19.30
C ASN A 382 4.39 2.37 -18.51
N GLY A 383 4.97 1.39 -17.80
CA GLY A 383 4.26 0.50 -16.90
C GLY A 383 3.61 1.30 -15.76
N PHE A 384 2.33 1.02 -15.54
CA PHE A 384 1.52 1.68 -14.55
C PHE A 384 0.76 0.66 -13.70
N THR A 385 0.64 0.91 -12.40
CA THR A 385 -0.08 0.03 -11.48
C THR A 385 -1.19 0.78 -10.77
N ILE A 386 -2.39 0.20 -10.73
CA ILE A 386 -3.45 0.61 -9.81
C ILE A 386 -3.50 -0.45 -8.72
N THR A 387 -3.35 -0.02 -7.48
CA THR A 387 -3.36 -0.93 -6.33
C THR A 387 -4.26 -0.36 -5.25
N ALA A 388 -4.80 -1.23 -4.41
CA ALA A 388 -5.45 -0.80 -3.18
C ALA A 388 -5.02 -1.68 -2.01
N ILE A 389 -4.88 -1.07 -0.83
CA ILE A 389 -4.65 -1.78 0.43
C ILE A 389 -5.77 -1.38 1.39
N ASN A 390 -6.53 -2.37 1.84
CA ASN A 390 -7.55 -2.21 2.86
C ASN A 390 -7.00 -2.72 4.18
N PHE A 391 -6.55 -1.78 5.02
CA PHE A 391 -6.12 -2.10 6.38
C PHE A 391 -7.31 -2.51 7.25
N MET A 392 -7.03 -3.09 8.41
CA MET A 392 -8.03 -3.49 9.39
C MET A 392 -8.01 -2.57 10.60
N ASP A 393 -9.18 -2.22 11.12
CA ASP A 393 -9.36 -1.57 12.40
C ASP A 393 -10.04 -2.53 13.40
N ALA A 394 -10.33 -2.05 14.60
CA ALA A 394 -10.94 -2.86 15.67
C ALA A 394 -12.23 -3.58 15.22
N LEU A 395 -13.04 -2.97 14.35
CA LEU A 395 -14.32 -3.54 13.93
C LEU A 395 -14.19 -4.60 12.86
N ASP A 396 -13.21 -4.52 11.96
CA ASP A 396 -13.03 -5.47 10.85
C ASP A 396 -11.76 -6.33 10.91
N LEU A 397 -11.01 -6.26 12.02
CA LEU A 397 -9.87 -7.14 12.27
C LEU A 397 -10.29 -8.61 12.16
N ASP A 398 -9.53 -9.35 11.36
CA ASP A 398 -9.69 -10.78 11.11
C ASP A 398 -8.32 -11.44 11.23
N LEU A 399 -8.20 -12.45 12.11
CA LEU A 399 -6.94 -13.15 12.32
C LEU A 399 -6.51 -13.94 11.08
N GLU A 400 -7.43 -14.37 10.21
CA GLU A 400 -7.08 -14.99 8.93
C GLU A 400 -6.34 -14.02 8.00
N ARG A 401 -6.79 -12.77 7.95
CA ARG A 401 -6.09 -11.70 7.21
C ARG A 401 -4.73 -11.40 7.82
N LEU A 402 -4.59 -11.44 9.15
CA LEU A 402 -3.30 -11.19 9.82
C LEU A 402 -2.28 -12.28 9.56
N VAL A 403 -2.66 -13.56 9.62
CA VAL A 403 -1.73 -14.67 9.36
C VAL A 403 -1.30 -14.75 7.90
N SER A 404 -2.06 -14.12 6.98
CA SER A 404 -1.73 -14.05 5.56
C SER A 404 -1.16 -12.68 5.12
N CYS A 405 -0.81 -11.82 6.08
CA CYS A 405 -0.27 -10.49 5.82
C CYS A 405 1.18 -10.54 5.32
N ARG A 406 1.55 -9.73 4.32
CA ARG A 406 2.93 -9.61 3.82
C ARG A 406 3.54 -8.22 3.96
N LEU A 407 2.76 -7.28 4.48
CA LEU A 407 3.20 -5.95 4.85
C LEU A 407 3.42 -5.93 6.36
N HIS A 408 4.68 -5.87 6.77
CA HIS A 408 5.05 -5.96 8.17
C HIS A 408 5.80 -4.71 8.61
N VAL A 409 5.70 -4.39 9.89
CA VAL A 409 6.50 -3.36 10.55
C VAL A 409 7.67 -4.07 11.22
N TYR A 410 8.87 -3.52 11.04
CA TYR A 410 10.04 -3.94 11.81
C TYR A 410 10.19 -3.02 13.03
N ASP A 411 10.21 -3.63 14.21
CA ASP A 411 10.39 -2.90 15.47
C ASP A 411 11.26 -3.72 16.44
N GLN A 412 12.44 -3.19 16.75
CA GLN A 412 13.40 -3.77 17.72
C GLN A 412 13.68 -5.27 17.52
N GLY A 413 13.93 -5.69 16.28
CA GLY A 413 14.20 -7.11 15.96
C GLY A 413 12.96 -7.93 15.62
N ASN A 414 11.76 -7.41 15.86
CA ASN A 414 10.50 -8.11 15.62
C ASN A 414 9.88 -7.68 14.29
N ILE A 415 9.23 -8.63 13.61
CA ILE A 415 8.45 -8.39 12.39
C ILE A 415 6.98 -8.64 12.73
N VAL A 416 6.17 -7.58 12.71
CA VAL A 416 4.77 -7.61 13.16
C VAL A 416 3.85 -7.25 11.98
N PRO A 417 2.72 -7.96 11.76
CA PRO A 417 1.74 -7.56 10.74
C PRO A 417 1.29 -6.12 10.91
N PHE A 418 1.24 -5.34 9.82
CA PHE A 418 0.97 -3.89 9.88
C PHE A 418 -0.28 -3.54 10.69
N CYS A 419 -1.41 -4.21 10.42
CA CYS A 419 -2.67 -3.91 11.12
C CYS A 419 -2.66 -4.34 12.60
N ALA A 420 -1.82 -5.30 12.97
CA ALA A 420 -1.62 -5.69 14.36
C ALA A 420 -0.75 -4.67 15.10
N TYR A 421 0.30 -4.15 14.44
CA TYR A 421 1.20 -3.16 15.03
C TYR A 421 0.49 -1.85 15.35
N TYR A 422 -0.31 -1.33 14.42
CA TYR A 422 -1.05 -0.07 14.62
C TYR A 422 -2.43 -0.27 15.24
N TYR A 423 -2.74 -1.47 15.77
CA TYR A 423 -4.06 -1.75 16.32
C TYR A 423 -4.39 -0.78 17.46
N THR A 424 -5.45 0.01 17.26
CA THR A 424 -5.99 0.92 18.27
C THR A 424 -7.44 0.49 18.56
N PRO A 425 -7.77 0.10 19.80
CA PRO A 425 -9.13 -0.35 20.17
C PRO A 425 -10.19 0.76 20.00
#